data_AF-A0A932HJI3-F1
#
_entry.id   AF-A0A932HJI3-F1
#
_cell.length_a   1.000
_cell.length_b   1.000
_cell.length_c   1.000
_cell.angle_alpha   90.00
_cell.angle_beta   90.00
_cell.angle_gamma   90.00
#
_symmetry.space_group_name_H-M   'P 1'
#
loop_
_entity.id
_entity.type
_entity.pdbx_description
1 polymer ?
#
loop_
_entity_poly.entity_id
_entity_poly.type
_entity_poly.pdbx_seq_one_letter_code
_entity_poly.pdbx_strand_id
1 'polypeptide(L)' 'MSRLPGVGHIEVSLERAEAVVRYDPDRITPADIVATINRLGFQARLLPGGP' A
#
# COMPACT_ATOMS: atom_id res chain seq x y z
N MET A 1 4.00 -15.70 -2.29
CA MET A 1 3.70 -14.43 -3.00
C MET A 1 2.22 -14.13 -2.84
N SER A 2 1.86 -13.46 -1.75
CA SER A 2 0.48 -13.27 -1.35
C SER A 2 -0.05 -12.00 -2.01
N ARG A 3 -0.83 -12.14 -3.09
CA ARG A 3 -1.59 -11.03 -3.70
C ARG A 3 -2.68 -10.60 -2.72
N LEU A 4 -2.66 -9.34 -2.29
CA LEU A 4 -3.78 -8.74 -1.54
C LEU A 4 -5.01 -8.67 -2.47
N PRO A 5 -6.13 -9.35 -2.15
CA PRO A 5 -7.35 -9.24 -2.93
C PRO A 5 -7.86 -7.79 -2.90
N GLY A 6 -8.08 -7.20 -4.07
CA GLY A 6 -8.47 -5.79 -4.21
C GLY A 6 -7.34 -4.85 -4.64
N VAL A 7 -6.09 -5.31 -4.68
CA VAL A 7 -4.98 -4.51 -5.21
C VAL A 7 -4.78 -4.79 -6.69
N GLY A 8 -5.10 -3.82 -7.54
CA GLY A 8 -4.99 -3.92 -9.00
C GLY A 8 -3.57 -3.68 -9.50
N HIS A 9 -2.85 -2.73 -8.89
CA HIS A 9 -1.49 -2.39 -9.28
C HIS A 9 -0.69 -1.84 -8.10
N ILE A 10 0.58 -2.23 -7.99
CA ILE A 10 1.52 -1.70 -7.01
C ILE A 10 2.76 -1.24 -7.77
N GLU A 11 3.10 0.03 -7.61
CA GLU A 11 4.33 0.61 -8.12
C GLU A 11 5.21 0.96 -6.93
N VAL A 12 6.39 0.36 -6.83
CA VAL A 12 7.33 0.61 -5.71
C VAL A 12 8.54 1.33 -6.28
N SER A 13 8.76 2.56 -5.83
CA SER A 13 9.98 3.30 -6.12
C SER A 13 10.94 3.14 -4.95
N LEU A 14 11.90 2.23 -5.09
CA LEU A 14 12.95 2.03 -4.09
C LEU A 14 13.84 3.26 -3.96
N GLU A 15 14.03 4.02 -5.05
CA GLU A 15 14.77 5.28 -5.05
C GLU A 15 14.15 6.33 -4.14
N ARG A 16 12.81 6.37 -4.08
CA ARG A 16 12.06 7.32 -3.26
C ARG A 16 11.61 6.74 -1.91
N ALA A 17 11.84 5.44 -1.68
CA ALA A 17 11.26 4.68 -0.58
C ALA A 17 9.72 4.84 -0.49
N GLU A 18 9.06 4.93 -1.65
CA GLU A 18 7.61 5.17 -1.78
C GLU A 18 6.96 4.02 -2.55
N ALA A 19 5.72 3.70 -2.18
CA ALA A 19 4.91 2.73 -2.91
C ALA A 19 3.54 3.34 -3.23
N VAL A 20 3.21 3.39 -4.52
CA VAL A 20 1.89 3.77 -5.02
C VAL A 20 1.08 2.50 -5.20
N VAL A 21 0.06 2.35 -4.36
CA VAL A 21 -0.85 1.21 -4.41
C VAL A 21 -2.17 1.67 -5.02
N ARG A 22 -2.54 1.13 -6.18
CA ARG A 22 -3.89 1.24 -6.72
C ARG A 22 -4.69 0.06 -6.20
N TYR A 23 -5.65 0.39 -5.35
CA TYR A 23 -6.54 -0.57 -4.72
C TYR A 23 -7.99 -0.18 -4.93
N ASP A 24 -8.86 -1.17 -4.80
CA ASP A 24 -10.30 -1.01 -4.84
C ASP A 24 -10.80 -0.62 -3.44
N PRO A 25 -11.27 0.63 -3.23
CA PRO A 25 -11.70 1.10 -1.93
C PRO A 25 -12.95 0.38 -1.39
N ASP A 26 -13.73 -0.30 -2.25
CA ASP A 26 -14.87 -1.11 -1.83
C ASP A 26 -14.44 -2.47 -1.24
N ARG A 27 -13.17 -2.87 -1.45
CA ARG A 27 -12.65 -4.19 -1.05
C ARG A 27 -11.53 -4.13 -0.02
N ILE A 28 -10.76 -3.05 0.01
CA ILE A 28 -9.64 -2.89 0.93
C ILE A 28 -9.44 -1.41 1.26
N THR A 29 -9.14 -1.11 2.52
CA THR A 29 -8.88 0.26 2.94
C THR A 29 -7.37 0.57 2.93
N PRO A 30 -6.99 1.85 2.79
CA PRO A 30 -5.58 2.25 2.90
C PRO A 30 -4.98 1.89 4.28
N ALA A 31 -5.80 1.84 5.33
CA ALA A 31 -5.38 1.39 6.65
C ALA A 31 -5.02 -0.10 6.67
N ASP A 32 -5.79 -0.96 5.99
CA ASP A 32 -5.50 -2.40 5.88
C ASP A 32 -4.19 -2.66 5.13
N ILE A 33 -3.92 -1.86 4.09
CA ILE A 33 -2.68 -1.92 3.32
C ILE A 33 -1.49 -1.60 4.23
N VAL A 34 -1.57 -0.50 4.99
CA VAL A 34 -0.53 -0.12 5.96
C VAL A 34 -0.36 -1.19 7.04
N ALA A 35 -1.44 -1.70 7.61
CA ALA A 35 -1.40 -2.75 8.62
C ALA A 35 -0.73 -4.03 8.08
N THR A 36 -1.00 -4.37 6.82
CA THR A 36 -0.35 -5.52 6.17
C THR A 36 1.15 -5.30 5.99
N ILE A 37 1.57 -4.11 5.54
CA ILE A 37 3.00 -3.80 5.37
C ILE A 37 3.72 -3.81 6.73
N ASN A 38 3.10 -3.24 7.77
CA ASN A 38 3.60 -3.28 9.15
C ASN A 38 3.75 -4.71 9.67
N ARG A 39 2.77 -5.59 9.39
CA ARG A 39 2.82 -7.00 9.78
C ARG A 39 3.92 -7.78 9.06
N LEU A 40 4.32 -7.35 7.87
CA LEU A 40 5.44 -7.93 7.12
C LEU A 40 6.82 -7.48 7.66
N GLY A 41 6.85 -6.61 8.67
CA GLY A 41 8.08 -6.10 9.28
C GLY A 41 8.59 -4.80 8.67
N PHE A 42 7.79 -4.15 7.80
CA PHE A 42 8.14 -2.88 7.17
C PHE A 42 7.27 -1.76 7.74
N GLN A 43 7.83 -0.60 8.08
CA GLN A 43 7.02 0.55 8.47
C GLN A 43 6.45 1.25 7.24
N ALA A 44 5.13 1.21 7.08
CA ALA A 44 4.42 2.02 6.12
C ALA A 44 3.61 3.12 6.82
N ARG A 45 3.48 4.26 6.15
CA ARG A 45 2.61 5.36 6.58
C ARG A 45 1.85 5.88 5.38
N LEU A 46 0.58 6.26 5.60
CA LEU A 46 -0.18 6.99 4.59
C LEU A 46 0.44 8.38 4.42
N LEU A 47 0.88 8.65 3.21
CA LEU A 47 1.23 10.00 2.81
C LEU A 47 -0.08 10.76 2.54
N PRO A 48 -0.28 11.96 3.13
CA PRO A 48 -1.38 12.81 2.71
C PRO A 48 -1.21 13.06 1.22
N GLY A 49 -2.26 12.81 0.43
CA GLY A 49 -2.22 13.06 -1.01
C GLY A 49 -1.69 14.48 -1.23
N GLY A 50 -0.58 14.58 -1.96
CA GLY A 50 -0.05 15.87 -2.36
C GLY A 50 -1.12 16.68 -3.11
N PRO A 51 -0.99 18.02 -3.14
CA PRO A 51 -1.96 18.90 -3.78
C PRO A 51 -2.24 18.54 -5.24
#